data_AF-A0A2P2K9G1-F1
#
_entry.id   AF-A0A2P2K9G1-F1
#
_cell.length_a   1.000
_cell.length_b   1.000
_cell.length_c   1.000
_cell.angle_alpha   90.00
_cell.angle_beta   90.00
_cell.angle_gamma   90.00
#
_symmetry.space_group_name_H-M   'P 1'
#
loop_
_entity.id
_entity.type
_entity.pdbx_description
1 polymer ?
#
loop_
_entity_poly.entity_id
_entity_poly.type
_entity_poly.pdbx_seq_one_letter_code
_entity_poly.pdbx_strand_id
1 'polypeptide(L)'
;MGCTNRVSVCFHVCLTVFISFNLNLGNSVVALTLIDTPVQQELDRIAELPGQDFNVSFAHYSGYVTVNQEFGRALFYWFFEAAEDPESKPLVLWLNGGQTVIKQSSFSVLLLLLNIVTV
;
A
#
# COMPACT_ATOMS: atom_id res chain seq x y z
N MET A 1 47.99 -38.60 0.97
CA MET A 1 46.86 -38.04 1.76
C MET A 1 46.53 -36.66 1.20
N GLY A 2 45.59 -36.55 0.25
CA GLY A 2 45.28 -35.26 -0.40
C GLY A 2 43.89 -35.16 -1.03
N CYS A 3 43.06 -36.21 -0.92
CA CYS A 3 41.71 -36.24 -1.50
C CYS A 3 40.64 -35.60 -0.60
N THR A 4 40.88 -35.46 0.71
CA THR A 4 39.88 -34.99 1.68
C THR A 4 39.69 -33.46 1.68
N ASN A 5 40.70 -32.69 1.28
CA ASN A 5 40.64 -31.22 1.30
C ASN A 5 39.88 -30.63 0.09
N ARG A 6 39.91 -31.29 -1.07
CA ARG A 6 39.23 -30.80 -2.28
C ARG A 6 37.70 -30.96 -2.22
N VAL A 7 37.22 -32.05 -1.61
CA VAL A 7 35.79 -32.33 -1.46
C VAL A 7 35.14 -31.39 -0.45
N SER A 8 35.83 -31.08 0.66
CA SER A 8 35.38 -30.15 1.70
C SER A 8 35.24 -28.71 1.18
N VAL A 9 36.22 -28.23 0.39
CA VAL A 9 36.15 -26.88 -0.22
C VAL A 9 35.01 -26.79 -1.23
N CYS A 10 34.80 -27.84 -2.04
CA CYS A 10 33.71 -27.87 -3.01
C CYS A 10 32.33 -27.84 -2.32
N PHE A 11 32.19 -28.53 -1.19
CA PHE A 11 30.98 -28.52 -0.39
C PHE A 11 30.68 -27.15 0.21
N HIS A 12 31.70 -26.44 0.72
CA HIS A 12 31.55 -25.10 1.29
C HIS A 12 31.19 -24.05 0.23
N VAL A 13 31.81 -24.12 -0.96
CA VAL A 13 31.49 -23.24 -2.09
C VAL A 13 30.05 -23.49 -2.57
N CYS A 14 29.63 -24.75 -2.66
CA CYS A 14 28.25 -25.08 -3.05
C CYS A 14 27.23 -24.61 -2.01
N LEU A 15 27.51 -24.81 -0.72
CA LEU A 15 26.65 -24.37 0.38
C LEU A 15 26.51 -22.84 0.43
N THR A 16 27.60 -22.10 0.25
CA THR A 16 27.56 -20.63 0.23
C THR A 16 26.79 -20.10 -0.99
N VAL A 17 26.98 -20.67 -2.18
CA VAL A 17 26.19 -20.31 -3.38
C VAL A 17 24.70 -20.62 -3.18
N PHE A 18 24.37 -21.77 -2.58
CA PHE A 18 22.99 -22.16 -2.30
C PHE A 18 22.34 -21.20 -1.29
N ILE A 19 23.05 -20.82 -0.21
CA ILE A 19 22.58 -19.85 0.76
C ILE A 19 22.40 -18.47 0.11
N SER A 20 23.36 -17.99 -0.68
CA SER A 20 23.26 -16.70 -1.38
C SER A 20 22.11 -16.65 -2.40
N PHE A 21 21.82 -17.76 -3.08
CA PHE A 21 20.70 -17.88 -4.01
C PHE A 21 19.35 -17.85 -3.29
N ASN A 22 19.21 -18.58 -2.18
CA ASN A 22 18.01 -18.56 -1.36
C ASN A 22 17.78 -17.19 -0.68
N LEU A 23 18.85 -16.51 -0.23
CA LEU A 23 18.77 -15.15 0.32
C LEU A 23 18.36 -14.11 -0.74
N ASN A 24 18.91 -14.18 -1.96
CA ASN A 24 18.52 -13.27 -3.05
C ASN A 24 17.08 -13.50 -3.54
N LEU A 25 16.65 -14.76 -3.62
CA LEU A 25 15.25 -15.09 -3.93
C LEU A 25 14.31 -14.62 -2.81
N GLY A 26 14.68 -14.81 -1.54
CA GLY A 26 13.92 -14.29 -0.41
C GLY A 26 13.76 -12.77 -0.46
N ASN A 27 14.82 -12.03 -0.77
CA ASN A 27 14.76 -10.57 -0.92
C ASN A 27 13.88 -10.13 -2.11
N SER A 28 13.90 -10.85 -3.23
CA SER A 28 13.04 -10.55 -4.38
C SER A 28 11.56 -10.83 -4.10
N VAL A 29 11.26 -11.88 -3.34
CA VAL A 29 9.88 -12.20 -2.92
C VAL A 29 9.35 -11.16 -1.93
N VAL A 30 10.19 -10.70 -1.00
CA VAL A 30 9.83 -9.62 -0.06
C VAL A 30 9.56 -8.30 -0.79
N ALA A 31 10.36 -7.97 -1.82
CA ALA A 31 10.14 -6.78 -2.65
C ALA A 31 8.81 -6.82 -3.43
N LEU A 32 8.36 -8.01 -3.85
CA LEU A 32 7.07 -8.20 -4.54
C LEU A 32 5.86 -8.18 -3.58
N THR A 33 6.06 -8.41 -2.28
CA THR A 33 4.97 -8.42 -1.28
C THR A 33 4.74 -7.08 -0.55
N LEU A 34 5.57 -6.05 -0.80
CA LEU A 34 5.56 -4.80 -0.01
C LEU A 34 5.20 -3.56 -0.84
N ILE A 35 4.14 -3.62 -1.63
CA ILE A 35 3.48 -2.39 -2.14
C ILE A 35 2.47 -1.89 -1.10
N ASP A 36 2.90 -1.78 0.16
CA ASP A 36 2.27 -0.91 1.14
C ASP A 36 3.31 -0.67 2.26
N THR A 37 4.26 0.21 1.98
CA THR A 37 5.23 0.63 3.00
C THR A 37 4.68 1.87 3.69
N PRO A 38 4.97 2.08 4.99
CA PRO A 38 4.58 3.32 5.69
C PRO A 38 5.10 4.58 4.97
N VAL A 39 6.15 4.45 4.16
CA VAL A 39 6.66 5.52 3.28
C VAL A 39 5.65 5.86 2.18
N GLN A 40 5.04 4.87 1.52
CA GLN A 40 4.03 5.13 0.48
C GLN A 40 2.78 5.77 1.09
N GLN A 41 2.39 5.34 2.28
CA GLN A 41 1.27 5.92 3.02
C GLN A 41 1.48 7.41 3.29
N GLU A 42 2.69 7.82 3.68
CA GLU A 42 3.02 9.24 3.89
C GLU A 42 3.04 10.03 2.58
N LEU A 43 3.44 9.42 1.46
CA LEU A 43 3.39 10.06 0.14
C LEU A 43 1.96 10.28 -0.35
N ASP A 44 1.04 9.39 0.03
CA ASP A 44 -0.38 9.49 -0.29
C ASP A 44 -1.11 10.47 0.65
N ARG A 45 -0.45 10.98 1.71
CA ARG A 45 -1.03 11.90 2.69
C ARG A 45 -1.33 13.25 2.07
N ILE A 46 -2.59 13.69 2.22
CA ILE A 46 -3.01 15.02 1.79
C ILE A 46 -2.81 15.99 2.95
N ALA A 47 -2.01 17.03 2.74
CA ALA A 47 -1.82 18.08 3.72
C ALA A 47 -2.99 19.07 3.73
N GLU A 48 -3.32 19.61 2.55
CA GLU A 48 -4.39 20.60 2.37
C GLU A 48 -5.00 20.46 0.97
N LEU A 49 -6.30 20.70 0.85
CA LEU A 49 -6.97 20.76 -0.45
C LEU A 49 -7.07 22.20 -0.98
N PRO A 50 -6.98 22.40 -2.30
CA PRO A 50 -7.27 23.70 -2.89
C PRO A 50 -8.72 24.16 -2.57
N GLY A 51 -8.87 25.35 -1.99
CA GLY A 51 -10.17 25.90 -1.61
C GLY A 51 -10.70 25.41 -0.25
N GLN A 52 -9.87 24.77 0.55
CA GLN A 52 -10.19 24.41 1.93
C GLN A 52 -9.94 25.62 2.86
N ASP A 53 -11.02 26.33 3.21
CA ASP A 53 -10.95 27.52 4.10
C ASP A 53 -11.04 27.16 5.59
N PHE A 54 -11.12 25.88 5.93
CA PHE A 54 -11.30 25.38 7.30
C PHE A 54 -10.24 24.34 7.67
N ASN A 55 -9.82 24.36 8.93
CA ASN A 55 -8.88 23.37 9.44
C ASN A 55 -9.60 22.04 9.73
N VAL A 56 -9.04 20.94 9.27
CA VAL A 56 -9.51 19.58 9.58
C VAL A 56 -8.59 18.94 10.60
N SER A 57 -9.15 18.22 11.57
CA SER A 57 -8.37 17.60 12.65
C SER A 57 -8.01 16.13 12.39
N PHE A 58 -8.47 15.56 11.27
CA PHE A 58 -8.22 14.16 10.89
C PHE A 58 -7.24 14.08 9.73
N ALA A 59 -6.47 12.99 9.67
CA ALA A 59 -5.62 12.70 8.52
C ALA A 59 -6.45 12.09 7.39
N HIS A 60 -6.04 12.38 6.16
CA HIS A 60 -6.66 11.80 4.96
C HIS A 60 -5.60 11.58 3.88
N TYR A 61 -5.84 10.55 3.08
CA TYR A 61 -4.86 10.01 2.14
C TYR A 61 -5.55 9.68 0.82
N SER A 62 -4.88 9.89 -0.30
CA SER A 62 -5.38 9.47 -1.61
C SER A 62 -4.28 8.92 -2.48
N GLY A 63 -4.59 7.86 -3.22
CA GLY A 63 -3.62 7.21 -4.08
C GLY A 63 -4.27 6.18 -5.00
N TYR A 64 -3.44 5.32 -5.57
CA TYR A 64 -3.86 4.26 -6.47
C TYR A 64 -3.37 2.90 -5.98
N VAL A 65 -4.30 1.95 -5.82
CA VAL A 65 -3.98 0.56 -5.52
C VAL A 65 -4.00 -0.24 -6.82
N THR A 66 -2.86 -0.84 -7.18
CA THR A 66 -2.78 -1.68 -8.37
C THR A 66 -3.50 -3.00 -8.13
N VAL A 67 -4.59 -3.24 -8.83
CA VAL A 67 -5.39 -4.48 -8.72
C VAL A 67 -4.98 -5.54 -9.72
N ASN A 68 -4.36 -5.13 -10.83
CA ASN A 68 -3.82 -6.07 -11.81
C ASN A 68 -2.65 -5.42 -12.54
N GLN A 69 -1.45 -5.90 -12.24
CA GLN A 69 -0.22 -5.37 -12.80
C GLN A 69 -0.05 -5.72 -14.28
N GLU A 70 -0.48 -6.92 -14.71
CA GLU A 70 -0.37 -7.39 -16.09
C GLU A 70 -1.17 -6.51 -17.07
N PHE A 71 -2.36 -6.07 -16.66
CA PHE A 71 -3.24 -5.22 -17.46
C PHE A 71 -3.17 -3.74 -17.05
N GLY A 72 -2.22 -3.35 -16.19
CA GLY A 72 -2.05 -1.96 -15.74
C GLY A 72 -3.29 -1.36 -15.07
N ARG A 73 -4.12 -2.19 -14.41
CA ARG A 73 -5.35 -1.73 -13.76
C ARG A 73 -5.06 -1.31 -12.33
N ALA A 74 -5.45 -0.08 -12.00
CA ALA A 74 -5.39 0.47 -10.65
C ALA A 74 -6.72 1.10 -10.24
N LEU A 75 -7.04 1.04 -8.95
CA LEU A 75 -8.20 1.67 -8.35
C LEU A 75 -7.74 2.91 -7.57
N PHE A 76 -8.37 4.04 -7.85
CA PHE A 76 -8.22 5.24 -7.03
C PHE A 76 -8.94 5.03 -5.68
N TYR A 77 -8.31 5.49 -4.60
CA TYR A 77 -8.92 5.53 -3.27
C TYR A 77 -8.75 6.90 -2.62
N TRP A 78 -9.67 7.23 -1.71
CA TRP A 78 -9.55 8.36 -0.80
C TRP A 78 -9.97 7.91 0.59
N PHE A 79 -9.01 7.80 1.50
CA PHE A 79 -9.18 7.33 2.86
C PHE A 79 -9.17 8.50 3.85
N PHE A 80 -10.04 8.41 4.86
CA PHE A 80 -10.16 9.39 5.94
C PHE A 80 -10.04 8.64 7.26
N GLU A 81 -9.13 9.06 8.12
CA GLU A 81 -9.04 8.55 9.48
C GLU A 81 -10.18 9.10 10.34
N ALA A 82 -10.51 8.38 11.42
CA ALA A 82 -11.42 8.90 12.42
C ALA A 82 -10.80 10.12 13.10
N ALA A 83 -11.62 11.13 13.40
CA ALA A 83 -11.16 12.34 14.07
C ALA A 83 -10.68 12.08 15.51
N GLU A 84 -11.21 11.04 16.17
CA GLU A 84 -10.87 10.65 17.53
C GLU A 84 -10.49 9.18 17.58
N ASP A 85 -9.30 8.90 18.13
CA ASP A 85 -8.77 7.56 18.41
C ASP A 85 -8.82 6.60 17.18
N PRO A 86 -8.15 6.95 16.07
CA PRO A 86 -8.26 6.22 14.80
C PRO A 86 -7.80 4.77 14.88
N GLU A 87 -6.88 4.44 15.79
CA GLU A 87 -6.38 3.07 15.97
C GLU A 87 -7.41 2.11 16.56
N SER A 88 -8.41 2.61 17.30
CA SER A 88 -9.45 1.77 17.91
C SER A 88 -10.70 1.62 17.05
N LYS A 89 -10.85 2.44 16.00
CA LYS A 89 -12.04 2.45 15.15
C LYS A 89 -11.96 1.40 14.03
N PRO A 90 -13.08 0.79 13.65
CA PRO A 90 -13.10 -0.17 12.55
C PRO A 90 -12.93 0.52 11.20
N LEU A 91 -12.31 -0.18 10.25
CA LEU A 91 -12.22 0.26 8.86
C LEU A 91 -13.57 0.03 8.14
N VAL A 92 -14.06 1.06 7.44
CA VAL A 92 -15.28 0.98 6.62
C VAL A 92 -14.93 1.20 5.16
N LEU A 93 -15.22 0.20 4.32
CA LEU A 93 -15.08 0.30 2.87
C LEU A 93 -16.41 0.68 2.23
N TRP A 94 -16.46 1.84 1.57
CA TRP A 94 -17.64 2.31 0.86
C TRP A 94 -17.51 2.07 -0.66
N LEU A 95 -18.41 1.27 -1.23
CA LEU A 95 -18.48 1.00 -2.66
C LEU A 95 -19.81 1.52 -3.21
N ASN A 96 -19.77 2.53 -4.07
CA ASN A 96 -20.95 3.00 -4.78
C ASN A 96 -21.36 2.00 -5.87
N GLY A 97 -22.66 1.72 -5.99
CA GLY A 97 -23.22 0.98 -7.12
C GLY A 97 -23.60 1.90 -8.29
N GLY A 98 -23.31 1.52 -9.53
CA GLY A 98 -23.70 2.26 -10.74
C GLY A 98 -22.90 1.86 -11.99
N GLN A 99 -23.42 2.15 -13.19
CA GLN A 99 -22.70 1.92 -14.45
C GLN A 99 -21.52 2.90 -14.57
N THR A 100 -20.35 2.37 -14.88
CA THR A 100 -19.07 3.08 -14.87
C THR A 100 -18.97 4.06 -16.06
N VAL A 101 -19.46 5.28 -15.86
CA VAL A 101 -18.96 6.45 -16.58
C VAL A 101 -18.59 7.49 -15.54
N ILE A 102 -17.28 7.74 -15.42
CA ILE A 102 -16.71 8.80 -14.59
C ILE A 102 -17.25 10.17 -15.01
N LYS A 103 -18.33 10.62 -14.37
CA LYS A 103 -18.54 12.05 -14.13
C LYS A 103 -18.19 12.30 -12.67
N GLN A 104 -16.92 12.56 -12.41
CA GLN A 104 -16.52 13.21 -11.17
C GLN A 104 -17.10 14.62 -11.20
N SER A 105 -18.32 14.77 -10.68
CA SER A 105 -19.03 16.04 -10.61
C SER A 105 -19.67 16.17 -9.25
N SER A 106 -18.85 16.60 -8.30
CA SER A 106 -19.17 17.37 -7.08
C SER A 106 -20.23 16.88 -6.07
N PHE A 107 -21.08 15.91 -6.39
CA PHE A 107 -22.21 15.52 -5.53
C PHE A 107 -21.92 14.35 -4.59
N SER A 108 -21.04 13.42 -4.98
CA SER A 108 -20.72 12.25 -4.12
C SER A 108 -19.78 12.61 -2.96
N VAL A 109 -18.87 13.57 -3.16
CA VAL A 109 -17.94 14.05 -2.11
C VAL A 109 -18.70 14.79 -1.00
N LEU A 110 -19.72 15.59 -1.35
CA LEU A 110 -20.50 16.34 -0.37
C LEU A 110 -21.31 15.42 0.57
N LEU A 111 -21.84 14.31 0.05
CA LEU A 111 -22.57 13.34 0.86
C LEU A 111 -21.64 12.51 1.77
N LEU A 112 -20.40 12.25 1.33
CA LEU A 112 -19.37 11.61 2.15
C LEU A 112 -18.96 12.49 3.33
N LEU A 113 -18.76 13.79 3.11
CA LEU A 113 -18.45 14.74 4.19
C LEU A 113 -19.56 14.78 5.25
N LEU A 114 -20.83 14.71 4.85
CA LEU A 114 -21.95 14.71 5.80
C LEU A 114 -22.01 13.44 6.66
N ASN A 115 -21.61 12.28 6.13
CA ASN A 115 -21.63 11.02 6.88
C ASN A 115 -20.38 10.85 7.76
N ILE A 116 -19.21 11.35 7.32
CA ILE A 116 -17.96 11.31 8.10
C ILE A 116 -18.03 12.20 9.34
N VAL A 117 -18.75 13.33 9.30
CA VAL A 117 -18.96 14.18 10.49
C VAL A 117 -19.91 13.55 11.52
N THR A 118 -20.67 12.51 11.15
CA THR A 118 -21.66 11.86 12.03
C THR A 118 -21.24 10.52 12.63
N VAL A 119 -20.04 10.00 12.33
CA VAL A 119 -19.50 8.77 12.92
C VAL A 119 -18.32 9.06 13.83
#